data_AF-A0A6P0DCY3-F1
#
_entry.id   AF-A0A6P0DCY3-F1
#
_cell.length_a   1.000
_cell.length_b   1.000
_cell.length_c   1.000
_cell.angle_alpha   90.00
_cell.angle_beta   90.00
_cell.angle_gamma   90.00
#
_symmetry.space_group_name_H-M   'P 1'
#
loop_
_entity.id
_entity.type
_entity.pdbx_description
1 polymer ?
#
loop_
_entity_poly.entity_id
_entity_poly.type
_entity_poly.pdbx_seq_one_letter_code
_entity_poly.pdbx_strand_id
1 'polypeptide(L)'
;MTMDRSIGGSVTAPRIRIIEIDAFERDIKLRLPFRFGAATLEKAPQAFLRVRIEDEEGRTALGAAAEMMVPKWFDKNPALTPAQNVDQLRTSIRTAAAASLEPSAPTTLFAAARLNEMETVRRLPGNPLAAGFGPSLIARAALDAYCRLAGISFFEAVRCNLVGIGGPMLPDDIDADAALAVLSDLRPAGLISARHTIGLLDPITEGDIVHPVGDGLPESLEAVITRYGNRWFKIKLSGAIDADIDRLMRIAAVLDRMPDYRVTVDGNEQFGAPEQLAALLAQIEATPQLARLRAAIAFVEQPFSRAITMETPLGNLAAQLPFLIDESDDGDGAFARARGLGYTGVSSKTCKGICRSLLKAIRIRTGTVPGLFLSGEDLTCQAGLAVQQDLALVSLLGLSHVERNGHHYVAGMQGASQAEKARFAAAHPDLYEQGADGPLLSIRDGRITITSLEAVGYASGALPDFEAMTPLS
;
A
#
# COMPACT_ATOMS: atom_id res chain seq x y z
N MET A 1 -38.95 17.79 7.29
CA MET A 1 -38.19 18.76 6.48
C MET A 1 -37.25 17.98 5.59
N THR A 2 -37.63 17.87 4.33
CA THR A 2 -36.89 17.26 3.23
C THR A 2 -35.62 18.08 2.99
N MET A 3 -34.46 17.52 3.34
CA MET A 3 -33.19 18.02 2.86
C MET A 3 -33.03 17.57 1.41
N ASP A 4 -33.10 18.54 0.52
CA ASP A 4 -32.74 18.45 -0.88
C ASP A 4 -31.25 18.07 -0.97
N ARG A 5 -30.95 16.78 -1.20
CA ARG A 5 -29.59 16.25 -1.37
C ARG A 5 -29.12 16.44 -2.82
N SER A 6 -29.10 17.69 -3.28
CA SER A 6 -28.40 18.09 -4.51
C SER A 6 -27.08 18.75 -4.15
N ILE A 7 -26.13 17.97 -3.61
CA ILE A 7 -24.72 18.38 -3.53
C ILE A 7 -23.91 17.27 -4.18
N GLY A 8 -23.40 17.57 -5.37
CA GLY A 8 -22.71 16.65 -6.28
C GLY A 8 -23.34 16.70 -7.66
N GLY A 9 -22.75 17.48 -8.58
CA GLY A 9 -23.15 17.45 -9.99
C GLY A 9 -23.11 16.03 -10.56
N SER A 10 -23.87 15.77 -11.63
CA SER A 10 -23.81 14.47 -12.32
C SER A 10 -22.41 14.25 -12.90
N VAL A 11 -21.73 13.18 -12.47
CA VAL A 11 -20.48 12.75 -13.11
C VAL A 11 -20.83 11.95 -14.35
N THR A 12 -20.30 12.38 -15.49
CA THR A 12 -20.38 11.61 -16.73
C THR A 12 -19.18 10.67 -16.79
N ALA A 13 -19.40 9.41 -16.48
CA ALA A 13 -18.40 8.36 -16.56
C ALA A 13 -19.06 7.04 -16.99
N PRO A 14 -18.30 6.10 -17.57
CA PRO A 14 -18.79 4.77 -17.91
C PRO A 14 -19.45 4.08 -16.71
N ARG A 15 -20.56 3.40 -16.98
CA ARG A 15 -21.28 2.61 -15.98
C ARG A 15 -21.14 1.14 -16.30
N ILE A 16 -20.90 0.35 -15.27
CA ILE A 16 -20.63 -1.08 -15.37
C ILE A 16 -21.46 -1.85 -14.34
N ARG A 17 -21.63 -3.14 -14.60
CA ARG A 17 -22.06 -4.13 -13.60
C ARG A 17 -20.94 -5.12 -13.39
N ILE A 18 -20.73 -5.55 -12.16
CA ILE A 18 -19.90 -6.72 -11.86
C ILE A 18 -20.81 -7.94 -11.98
N ILE A 19 -20.42 -8.90 -12.83
CA ILE A 19 -21.28 -10.05 -13.18
C ILE A 19 -20.66 -11.39 -12.77
N GLU A 20 -19.36 -11.43 -12.48
CA GLU A 20 -18.64 -12.64 -12.04
C GLU A 20 -17.48 -12.22 -11.15
N ILE A 21 -17.25 -12.93 -10.05
CA ILE A 21 -16.10 -12.76 -9.16
C ILE A 21 -15.63 -14.15 -8.74
N ASP A 22 -14.39 -14.48 -9.09
CA ASP A 22 -13.68 -15.65 -8.58
C ASP A 22 -12.54 -15.20 -7.67
N ALA A 23 -12.35 -15.92 -6.57
CA ALA A 23 -11.29 -15.66 -5.61
C ALA A 23 -10.40 -16.90 -5.46
N PHE A 24 -9.09 -16.66 -5.42
CA PHE A 24 -8.05 -17.68 -5.32
C PHE A 24 -6.98 -17.27 -4.33
N GLU A 25 -6.17 -18.23 -3.89
CA GLU A 25 -5.02 -17.98 -3.03
C GLU A 25 -3.80 -18.82 -3.40
N ARG A 26 -2.62 -18.27 -3.10
CA ARG A 26 -1.33 -18.96 -3.12
C ARG A 26 -0.60 -18.72 -1.80
N ASP A 27 -0.06 -19.78 -1.21
CA ASP A 27 0.77 -19.65 -0.01
C ASP A 27 2.14 -19.08 -0.37
N ILE A 28 2.56 -18.05 0.38
CA ILE A 28 3.87 -17.43 0.28
C ILE A 28 4.64 -17.67 1.57
N LYS A 29 5.85 -18.20 1.44
CA LYS A 29 6.82 -18.35 2.52
C LYS A 29 7.94 -17.34 2.32
N LEU A 30 8.19 -16.54 3.34
CA LEU A 30 9.27 -15.57 3.34
C LEU A 30 10.62 -16.28 3.46
N ARG A 31 11.62 -15.74 2.77
CA ARG A 31 13.01 -16.20 2.89
C ARG A 31 13.70 -15.69 4.16
N LEU A 32 13.27 -14.53 4.66
CA LEU A 32 13.70 -13.93 5.92
C LEU A 32 12.46 -13.60 6.77
N PRO A 33 12.47 -13.87 8.08
CA PRO A 33 11.36 -13.47 8.95
C PRO A 33 11.25 -11.94 9.02
N PHE A 34 10.08 -11.39 8.71
CA PHE A 34 9.84 -9.96 8.77
C PHE A 34 9.16 -9.55 10.08
N ARG A 35 9.89 -8.87 10.97
CA ARG A 35 9.31 -8.34 12.21
C ARG A 35 8.94 -6.86 12.07
N PHE A 36 7.65 -6.59 12.25
CA PHE A 36 7.07 -5.24 12.29
C PHE A 36 6.23 -5.07 13.57
N GLY A 37 6.57 -4.06 14.37
CA GLY A 37 6.02 -3.90 15.72
C GLY A 37 6.14 -5.20 16.55
N ALA A 38 5.02 -5.67 17.08
CA ALA A 38 4.95 -6.87 17.92
C ALA A 38 4.83 -8.20 17.15
N ALA A 39 4.70 -8.19 15.81
CA ALA A 39 4.47 -9.39 15.01
C ALA A 39 5.70 -9.78 14.17
N THR A 40 5.92 -11.08 13.98
CA THR A 40 6.90 -11.62 13.03
C THR A 40 6.17 -12.44 11.98
N LEU A 41 6.35 -12.06 10.71
CA LEU A 41 5.78 -12.73 9.55
C LEU A 41 6.82 -13.68 8.95
N GLU A 42 6.43 -14.94 8.80
CA GLU A 42 7.25 -15.98 8.14
C GLU A 42 6.56 -16.53 6.88
N LYS A 43 5.23 -16.45 6.84
CA LYS A 43 4.39 -16.86 5.73
C LYS A 43 3.03 -16.17 5.79
N ALA A 44 2.44 -15.95 4.63
CA ALA A 44 1.04 -15.55 4.50
C ALA A 44 0.52 -15.97 3.11
N PRO A 45 -0.78 -16.28 2.99
CA PRO A 45 -1.38 -16.44 1.69
C PRO A 45 -1.50 -15.10 0.96
N GLN A 46 -1.35 -15.12 -0.36
CA GLN A 46 -1.68 -14.03 -1.25
C GLN A 46 -3.03 -14.32 -1.91
N ALA A 47 -3.96 -13.38 -1.80
CA ALA A 47 -5.25 -13.46 -2.48
C ALA A 47 -5.13 -12.93 -3.91
N PHE A 48 -5.86 -13.57 -4.82
CA PHE A 48 -6.03 -13.16 -6.21
C PHE A 48 -7.51 -13.12 -6.54
N LEU A 49 -7.98 -12.06 -7.18
CA LEU A 49 -9.34 -11.96 -7.71
C LEU A 49 -9.32 -11.92 -9.22
N ARG A 50 -10.30 -12.60 -9.82
CA ARG A 50 -10.70 -12.45 -11.22
C ARG A 50 -12.12 -11.89 -11.23
N VAL A 51 -12.31 -10.73 -11.85
CA VAL A 51 -13.61 -10.04 -11.90
C VAL A 51 -14.02 -9.83 -13.35
N ARG A 52 -15.25 -10.20 -13.68
CA ARG A 52 -15.88 -9.85 -14.95
C ARG A 52 -16.84 -8.70 -14.77
N ILE A 53 -16.74 -7.73 -15.66
CA ILE A 53 -17.69 -6.64 -15.77
C ILE A 53 -18.48 -6.72 -17.07
N GLU A 54 -19.63 -6.05 -17.10
CA GLU A 54 -20.43 -5.76 -18.28
C GLU A 54 -20.74 -4.26 -18.32
N ASP A 55 -20.60 -3.62 -19.48
CA ASP A 55 -21.00 -2.22 -19.67
C ASP A 55 -22.46 -2.07 -20.12
N GLU A 56 -22.94 -0.83 -20.28
CA GLU A 56 -24.31 -0.56 -20.71
C GLU A 56 -24.61 -1.00 -22.17
N GLU A 57 -23.58 -1.33 -22.95
CA GLU A 57 -23.67 -1.85 -24.32
C GLU A 57 -23.65 -3.39 -24.37
N GLY A 58 -23.55 -4.05 -23.21
CA GLY A 58 -23.50 -5.52 -23.08
C GLY A 58 -22.13 -6.13 -23.40
N ARG A 59 -21.08 -5.31 -23.55
CA ARG A 59 -19.71 -5.83 -23.75
C ARG A 59 -19.13 -6.26 -22.41
N THR A 60 -18.34 -7.32 -22.42
CA THR A 60 -17.73 -7.86 -21.20
C THR A 60 -16.21 -7.89 -21.27
N ALA A 61 -15.57 -7.74 -20.12
CA ALA A 61 -14.12 -7.92 -19.96
C ALA A 61 -13.79 -8.52 -18.61
N LEU A 62 -12.62 -9.17 -18.55
CA LEU A 62 -12.04 -9.71 -17.34
C LEU A 62 -10.89 -8.82 -16.88
N GLY A 63 -10.80 -8.64 -15.56
CA GLY A 63 -9.67 -8.01 -14.91
C GLY A 63 -9.29 -8.73 -13.63
N ALA A 64 -8.15 -8.36 -13.06
CA ALA A 64 -7.61 -9.03 -11.89
C ALA A 64 -6.97 -8.08 -10.88
N ALA A 65 -6.85 -8.55 -9.65
CA ALA A 65 -6.07 -7.90 -8.60
C ALA A 65 -5.46 -8.94 -7.67
N ALA A 66 -4.36 -8.59 -7.01
CA ALA A 66 -3.75 -9.43 -5.98
C ALA A 66 -3.32 -8.61 -4.76
N GLU A 67 -3.28 -9.25 -3.59
CA GLU A 67 -2.81 -8.65 -2.34
C GLU A 67 -2.40 -9.71 -1.31
N MET A 68 -1.35 -9.45 -0.53
CA MET A 68 -0.99 -10.37 0.56
C MET A 68 -1.96 -10.23 1.73
N MET A 69 -2.43 -11.35 2.27
CA MET A 69 -3.26 -11.40 3.48
C MET A 69 -2.38 -11.37 4.73
N VAL A 70 -1.68 -10.25 4.96
CA VAL A 70 -0.73 -10.11 6.07
C VAL A 70 -1.44 -10.17 7.44
N PRO A 71 -1.21 -11.20 8.27
CA PRO A 71 -1.76 -11.26 9.61
C PRO A 71 -1.15 -10.17 10.50
N LYS A 72 -1.86 -9.78 11.57
CA LYS A 72 -1.39 -8.81 12.57
C LYS A 72 -1.07 -7.40 12.08
N TRP A 73 -1.40 -7.06 10.83
CA TRP A 73 -1.37 -5.67 10.36
C TRP A 73 -2.77 -5.04 10.38
N PHE A 74 -3.76 -5.69 9.76
CA PHE A 74 -5.15 -5.21 9.72
C PHE A 74 -5.82 -5.21 11.09
N ASP A 75 -5.57 -6.26 11.89
CA ASP A 75 -6.11 -6.43 13.24
C ASP A 75 -5.01 -6.87 14.20
N LYS A 76 -4.62 -5.97 15.10
CA LYS A 76 -3.58 -6.19 16.11
C LYS A 76 -4.12 -6.74 17.42
N ASN A 77 -5.39 -7.16 17.49
CA ASN A 77 -5.93 -7.77 18.70
C ASN A 77 -5.07 -8.99 19.12
N PRO A 78 -4.48 -8.99 20.33
CA PRO A 78 -3.63 -10.08 20.79
C PRO A 78 -4.40 -11.37 21.04
N ALA A 79 -5.73 -11.31 21.19
CA ALA A 79 -6.58 -12.50 21.37
C ALA A 79 -6.79 -13.30 20.07
N LEU A 80 -6.49 -12.72 18.90
CA LEU A 80 -6.59 -13.42 17.62
C LEU A 80 -5.30 -14.16 17.31
N THR A 81 -5.39 -15.29 16.63
CA THR A 81 -4.23 -15.97 16.03
C THR A 81 -3.94 -15.39 14.64
N PRO A 82 -2.73 -15.59 14.08
CA PRO A 82 -2.45 -15.23 12.68
C PRO A 82 -3.43 -15.86 11.69
N ALA A 83 -3.83 -17.12 11.89
CA ALA A 83 -4.81 -17.80 11.06
C ALA A 83 -6.19 -17.11 11.11
N GLN A 84 -6.66 -16.75 12.30
CA GLN A 84 -7.91 -15.99 12.44
C GLN A 84 -7.84 -14.61 11.77
N ASN A 85 -6.68 -13.94 11.77
CA ASN A 85 -6.52 -12.69 11.04
C ASN A 85 -6.62 -12.90 9.52
N VAL A 86 -6.02 -13.95 8.97
CA VAL A 86 -6.18 -14.30 7.55
C VAL A 86 -7.65 -14.61 7.25
N ASP A 87 -8.34 -15.34 8.12
CA ASP A 87 -9.76 -15.68 7.94
C ASP A 87 -10.68 -14.44 7.99
N GLN A 88 -10.31 -13.38 8.73
CA GLN A 88 -11.00 -12.09 8.65
C GLN A 88 -10.90 -11.50 7.24
N LEU A 89 -9.74 -11.59 6.59
CA LEU A 89 -9.52 -11.06 5.23
C LEU A 89 -10.22 -11.91 4.16
N ARG A 90 -10.20 -13.24 4.28
CA ARG A 90 -11.03 -14.14 3.44
C ARG A 90 -12.51 -13.83 3.59
N THR A 91 -12.97 -13.58 4.81
CA THR A 91 -14.36 -13.19 5.09
C THR A 91 -14.70 -11.85 4.46
N SER A 92 -13.83 -10.86 4.55
CA SER A 92 -13.99 -9.58 3.85
C SER A 92 -14.12 -9.78 2.33
N ILE A 93 -13.28 -10.60 1.71
CA ILE A 93 -13.40 -10.93 0.27
C ILE A 93 -14.76 -11.55 -0.06
N ARG A 94 -15.19 -12.59 0.68
CA ARG A 94 -16.47 -13.26 0.42
C ARG A 94 -17.66 -12.33 0.59
N THR A 95 -17.67 -11.53 1.66
CA THR A 95 -18.76 -10.58 1.93
C THR A 95 -18.82 -9.49 0.86
N ALA A 96 -17.67 -8.96 0.46
CA ALA A 96 -17.58 -7.97 -0.60
C ALA A 96 -18.01 -8.54 -1.96
N ALA A 97 -17.62 -9.77 -2.28
CA ALA A 97 -18.03 -10.43 -3.52
C ALA A 97 -19.54 -10.62 -3.56
N ALA A 98 -20.15 -11.11 -2.48
CA ALA A 98 -21.59 -11.25 -2.37
C ALA A 98 -22.31 -9.90 -2.54
N ALA A 99 -21.83 -8.83 -1.89
CA ALA A 99 -22.41 -7.50 -2.02
C ALA A 99 -22.26 -6.91 -3.43
N SER A 100 -21.18 -7.21 -4.15
CA SER A 100 -20.96 -6.75 -5.54
C SER A 100 -21.85 -7.47 -6.56
N LEU A 101 -22.25 -8.71 -6.29
CA LEU A 101 -23.08 -9.53 -7.18
C LEU A 101 -24.59 -9.38 -6.93
N GLU A 102 -24.97 -8.64 -5.88
CA GLU A 102 -26.38 -8.32 -5.66
C GLU A 102 -26.94 -7.48 -6.81
N PRO A 103 -28.17 -7.77 -7.28
CA PRO A 103 -28.75 -7.07 -8.42
C PRO A 103 -28.79 -5.55 -8.20
N SER A 104 -28.08 -4.83 -9.05
CA SER A 104 -28.04 -3.37 -9.05
C SER A 104 -28.01 -2.83 -10.47
N ALA A 105 -28.49 -1.60 -10.64
CA ALA A 105 -28.34 -0.89 -11.91
C ALA A 105 -26.84 -0.65 -12.20
N PRO A 106 -26.42 -0.61 -13.48
CA PRO A 106 -25.06 -0.20 -13.83
C PRO A 106 -24.67 1.09 -13.12
N THR A 107 -23.43 1.18 -12.64
CA THR A 107 -22.95 2.37 -11.90
C THR A 107 -21.49 2.63 -12.21
N THR A 108 -20.99 3.82 -11.86
CA THR A 108 -19.56 4.13 -12.07
C THR A 108 -18.69 3.24 -11.19
N LEU A 109 -17.44 3.01 -11.59
CA LEU A 109 -16.50 2.20 -10.79
C LEU A 109 -16.31 2.77 -9.38
N PHE A 110 -16.26 4.10 -9.24
CA PHE A 110 -16.19 4.78 -7.95
C PHE A 110 -17.42 4.47 -7.09
N ALA A 111 -18.62 4.63 -7.64
CA ALA A 111 -19.85 4.34 -6.90
C ALA A 111 -19.97 2.86 -6.53
N ALA A 112 -19.61 1.94 -7.44
CA ALA A 112 -19.56 0.50 -7.16
C ALA A 112 -18.60 0.19 -5.99
N ALA A 113 -17.39 0.75 -6.03
CA ALA A 113 -16.39 0.56 -4.96
C ALA A 113 -16.88 1.09 -3.61
N ARG A 114 -17.48 2.30 -3.59
CA ARG A 114 -17.97 2.95 -2.37
C ARG A 114 -19.16 2.23 -1.76
N LEU A 115 -20.16 1.86 -2.57
CA LEU A 115 -21.31 1.09 -2.10
C LEU A 115 -20.87 -0.27 -1.56
N ASN A 116 -19.96 -0.95 -2.24
CA ASN A 116 -19.44 -2.23 -1.79
C ASN A 116 -18.67 -2.14 -0.46
N GLU A 117 -17.83 -1.12 -0.31
CA GLU A 117 -17.13 -0.84 0.94
C GLU A 117 -18.10 -0.59 2.09
N MET A 118 -19.07 0.32 1.90
CA MET A 118 -20.08 0.64 2.91
C MET A 118 -20.89 -0.59 3.32
N GLU A 119 -21.32 -1.40 2.35
CA GLU A 119 -22.12 -2.59 2.60
C GLU A 119 -21.30 -3.70 3.29
N THR A 120 -20.04 -3.87 2.90
CA THR A 120 -19.15 -4.84 3.53
C THR A 120 -18.87 -4.47 4.98
N VAL A 121 -18.56 -3.20 5.25
CA VAL A 121 -18.36 -2.69 6.63
C VAL A 121 -19.64 -2.85 7.45
N ARG A 122 -20.82 -2.62 6.86
CA ARG A 122 -22.12 -2.83 7.53
C ARG A 122 -22.34 -4.30 7.91
N ARG A 123 -21.95 -5.24 7.05
CA ARG A 123 -22.10 -6.69 7.28
C ARG A 123 -21.03 -7.28 8.20
N LEU A 124 -19.85 -6.67 8.25
CA LEU A 124 -18.72 -7.08 9.09
C LEU A 124 -18.36 -5.97 10.10
N PRO A 125 -19.26 -5.65 11.05
CA PRO A 125 -18.96 -4.66 12.07
C PRO A 125 -17.81 -5.15 12.96
N GLY A 126 -16.88 -4.25 13.28
CA GLY A 126 -15.73 -4.55 14.13
C GLY A 126 -14.49 -3.81 13.68
N ASN A 127 -13.72 -4.42 12.78
CA ASN A 127 -12.48 -3.84 12.28
C ASN A 127 -12.67 -3.30 10.86
N PRO A 128 -12.85 -1.97 10.67
CA PRO A 128 -13.10 -1.38 9.36
C PRO A 128 -11.93 -1.55 8.38
N LEU A 129 -10.69 -1.60 8.87
CA LEU A 129 -9.50 -1.81 8.03
C LEU A 129 -9.49 -3.22 7.44
N ALA A 130 -9.80 -4.24 8.24
CA ALA A 130 -9.94 -5.62 7.76
C ALA A 130 -11.17 -5.77 6.84
N ALA A 131 -12.30 -5.13 7.18
CA ALA A 131 -13.51 -5.17 6.37
C ALA A 131 -13.32 -4.51 4.99
N GLY A 132 -12.46 -3.49 4.88
CA GLY A 132 -12.14 -2.80 3.63
C GLY A 132 -11.21 -3.56 2.67
N PHE A 133 -10.66 -4.71 3.08
CA PHE A 133 -9.70 -5.48 2.26
C PHE A 133 -10.33 -6.08 0.99
N GLY A 134 -11.43 -6.80 1.11
CA GLY A 134 -12.18 -7.37 -0.02
C GLY A 134 -12.64 -6.31 -1.03
N PRO A 135 -13.31 -5.23 -0.58
CA PRO A 135 -13.73 -4.13 -1.46
C PRO A 135 -12.56 -3.50 -2.22
N SER A 136 -11.39 -3.34 -1.59
CA SER A 136 -10.21 -2.76 -2.26
C SER A 136 -9.68 -3.64 -3.39
N LEU A 137 -9.65 -4.96 -3.21
CA LEU A 137 -9.29 -5.93 -4.24
C LEU A 137 -10.29 -5.96 -5.40
N ILE A 138 -11.59 -6.00 -5.11
CA ILE A 138 -12.64 -6.03 -6.13
C ILE A 138 -12.62 -4.75 -6.98
N ALA A 139 -12.48 -3.58 -6.34
CA ALA A 139 -12.41 -2.31 -7.06
C ALA A 139 -11.21 -2.25 -8.03
N ARG A 140 -10.05 -2.78 -7.64
CA ARG A 140 -8.88 -2.86 -8.52
C ARG A 140 -9.11 -3.80 -9.70
N ALA A 141 -9.67 -4.99 -9.45
CA ALA A 141 -9.93 -5.97 -10.49
C ALA A 141 -11.02 -5.49 -11.48
N ALA A 142 -12.06 -4.81 -10.99
CA ALA A 142 -13.09 -4.20 -11.83
C ALA A 142 -12.52 -3.04 -12.68
N LEU A 143 -11.65 -2.21 -12.11
CA LEU A 143 -10.98 -1.15 -12.87
C LEU A 143 -10.02 -1.72 -13.91
N ASP A 144 -9.27 -2.78 -13.58
CA ASP A 144 -8.45 -3.51 -14.55
C ASP A 144 -9.29 -4.03 -15.72
N ALA A 145 -10.45 -4.63 -15.42
CA ALA A 145 -11.39 -5.14 -16.42
C ALA A 145 -11.90 -4.02 -17.33
N TYR A 146 -12.26 -2.87 -16.77
CA TYR A 146 -12.72 -1.72 -17.53
C TYR A 146 -11.63 -1.15 -18.44
N CYS A 147 -10.42 -0.97 -17.91
CA CYS A 147 -9.28 -0.47 -18.70
C CYS A 147 -8.99 -1.41 -19.90
N ARG A 148 -9.09 -2.73 -19.70
CA ARG A 148 -8.97 -3.73 -20.77
C ARG A 148 -10.11 -3.64 -21.78
N LEU A 149 -11.36 -3.49 -21.32
CA LEU A 149 -12.53 -3.33 -22.18
C LEU A 149 -12.40 -2.12 -23.10
N ALA A 150 -11.92 -1.01 -22.55
CA ALA A 150 -11.74 0.25 -23.25
C ALA A 150 -10.41 0.32 -24.04
N GLY A 151 -9.49 -0.62 -23.86
CA GLY A 151 -8.18 -0.61 -24.53
C GLY A 151 -7.24 0.50 -24.05
N ILE A 152 -7.38 0.94 -22.79
CA ILE A 152 -6.64 2.06 -22.21
C ILE A 152 -5.82 1.62 -20.98
N SER A 153 -4.88 2.46 -20.56
CA SER A 153 -4.16 2.28 -19.30
C SER A 153 -4.95 2.81 -18.10
N PHE A 154 -4.63 2.30 -16.91
CA PHE A 154 -5.10 2.87 -15.65
C PHE A 154 -4.81 4.37 -15.51
N PHE A 155 -3.65 4.81 -15.99
CA PHE A 155 -3.26 6.22 -15.94
C PHE A 155 -4.22 7.10 -16.76
N GLU A 156 -4.62 6.64 -17.94
CA GLU A 156 -5.62 7.33 -18.75
C GLU A 156 -7.00 7.30 -18.09
N ALA A 157 -7.42 6.12 -17.60
CA ALA A 157 -8.72 5.97 -16.93
C ALA A 157 -8.89 6.92 -15.74
N VAL A 158 -7.85 7.12 -14.93
CA VAL A 158 -7.90 8.05 -13.80
C VAL A 158 -7.84 9.52 -14.26
N ARG A 159 -6.92 9.87 -15.17
CA ARG A 159 -6.77 11.28 -15.63
C ARG A 159 -8.02 11.80 -16.34
N CYS A 160 -8.71 10.94 -17.07
CA CYS A 160 -9.98 11.26 -17.74
C CYS A 160 -11.20 11.07 -16.82
N ASN A 161 -10.99 10.76 -15.53
CA ASN A 161 -12.01 10.46 -14.54
C ASN A 161 -13.04 9.40 -15.00
N LEU A 162 -12.61 8.41 -15.78
CA LEU A 162 -13.46 7.28 -16.22
C LEU A 162 -13.80 6.33 -15.06
N VAL A 163 -13.08 6.44 -13.94
CA VAL A 163 -13.48 5.81 -12.67
C VAL A 163 -14.80 6.40 -12.15
N GLY A 164 -15.08 7.66 -12.47
CA GLY A 164 -16.29 8.37 -12.07
C GLY A 164 -16.26 8.90 -10.63
N ILE A 165 -15.11 9.43 -10.19
CA ILE A 165 -15.01 10.12 -8.89
C ILE A 165 -15.92 11.34 -8.92
N GLY A 166 -16.91 11.35 -8.04
CA GLY A 166 -17.90 12.41 -7.87
C GLY A 166 -19.30 11.84 -7.60
N GLY A 167 -20.34 12.64 -7.90
CA GLY A 167 -21.73 12.28 -7.63
C GLY A 167 -22.05 12.15 -6.14
N PRO A 168 -23.17 11.51 -5.77
CA PRO A 168 -23.62 11.43 -4.37
C PRO A 168 -22.69 10.67 -3.41
N MET A 169 -21.73 9.92 -3.93
CA MET A 169 -20.75 9.15 -3.14
C MET A 169 -19.45 9.93 -2.88
N LEU A 170 -19.30 11.13 -3.46
CA LEU A 170 -18.17 12.01 -3.18
C LEU A 170 -18.32 12.56 -1.76
N PRO A 171 -17.27 12.49 -0.92
CA PRO A 171 -17.30 13.14 0.38
C PRO A 171 -17.60 14.64 0.26
N ASP A 172 -18.48 15.15 1.13
CA ASP A 172 -18.98 16.54 1.10
C ASP A 172 -17.86 17.59 1.23
N ASP A 173 -16.69 17.22 1.76
CA ASP A 173 -15.53 18.09 1.90
C ASP A 173 -14.72 18.26 0.59
N ILE A 174 -15.08 17.55 -0.47
CA ILE A 174 -14.37 17.58 -1.75
C ILE A 174 -15.25 18.25 -2.81
N ASP A 175 -14.74 19.34 -3.37
CA ASP A 175 -15.32 19.97 -4.55
C ASP A 175 -15.06 19.12 -5.81
N ALA A 176 -16.11 18.89 -6.61
CA ALA A 176 -16.04 17.99 -7.76
C ALA A 176 -15.18 18.55 -8.92
N ASP A 177 -15.23 19.86 -9.15
CA ASP A 177 -14.45 20.50 -10.22
C ASP A 177 -12.96 20.55 -9.84
N ALA A 178 -12.65 20.86 -8.58
CA ALA A 178 -11.30 20.78 -8.04
C ALA A 178 -10.75 19.35 -8.07
N ALA A 179 -11.58 18.35 -7.74
CA ALA A 179 -11.21 16.94 -7.86
C ALA A 179 -10.86 16.58 -9.32
N LEU A 180 -11.71 16.97 -10.28
CA LEU A 180 -11.47 16.72 -11.70
C LEU A 180 -10.18 17.39 -12.18
N ALA A 181 -9.95 18.64 -11.79
CA ALA A 181 -8.71 19.36 -12.12
C ALA A 181 -7.48 18.62 -11.58
N VAL A 182 -7.51 18.17 -10.32
CA VAL A 182 -6.42 17.38 -9.72
C VAL A 182 -6.17 16.09 -10.50
N LEU A 183 -7.23 15.31 -10.78
CA LEU A 183 -7.10 14.03 -11.50
C LEU A 183 -6.49 14.24 -12.90
N SER A 184 -6.95 15.26 -13.61
CA SER A 184 -6.47 15.60 -14.96
C SER A 184 -5.00 16.01 -14.99
N ASP A 185 -4.46 16.49 -13.87
CA ASP A 185 -3.07 16.95 -13.72
C ASP A 185 -2.13 15.88 -13.16
N LEU A 186 -2.65 14.73 -12.73
CA LEU A 186 -1.81 13.60 -12.31
C LEU A 186 -0.93 13.12 -13.47
N ARG A 187 0.35 12.85 -13.20
CA ARG A 187 1.31 12.35 -14.19
C ARG A 187 2.08 11.20 -13.57
N PRO A 188 2.11 10.01 -14.18
CA PRO A 188 3.00 8.95 -13.71
C PRO A 188 4.45 9.38 -13.91
N ALA A 189 5.30 9.01 -12.94
CA ALA A 189 6.73 9.07 -13.10
C ALA A 189 7.21 7.83 -13.89
N GLY A 190 8.29 7.97 -14.67
CA GLY A 190 8.96 6.83 -15.32
C GLY A 190 9.87 6.04 -14.38
N LEU A 191 10.23 6.63 -13.23
CA LEU A 191 11.04 6.01 -12.19
C LEU A 191 10.52 6.39 -10.81
N ILE A 192 10.70 5.51 -9.83
CA ILE A 192 10.40 5.77 -8.42
C ILE A 192 11.50 5.21 -7.51
N SER A 193 11.86 5.92 -6.44
CA SER A 193 12.85 5.42 -5.49
C SER A 193 12.26 4.33 -4.61
N ALA A 194 12.92 3.17 -4.52
CA ALA A 194 12.57 2.12 -3.59
C ALA A 194 13.07 2.51 -2.19
N ARG A 195 12.15 2.82 -1.28
CA ARG A 195 12.45 3.04 0.12
C ARG A 195 12.52 1.67 0.82
N HIS A 196 13.73 1.16 1.03
CA HIS A 196 13.95 -0.16 1.58
C HIS A 196 13.58 -0.21 3.07
N THR A 197 12.72 -1.16 3.45
CA THR A 197 12.36 -1.36 4.86
C THR A 197 13.43 -2.17 5.57
N ILE A 198 13.89 -1.64 6.70
CA ILE A 198 14.78 -2.30 7.66
C ILE A 198 13.90 -2.76 8.84
N GLY A 199 13.52 -4.04 8.81
CA GLY A 199 12.76 -4.72 9.84
C GLY A 199 13.50 -4.81 11.18
N LEU A 200 12.79 -5.16 12.26
CA LEU A 200 13.40 -5.25 13.61
C LEU A 200 14.40 -6.41 13.76
N LEU A 201 14.27 -7.45 12.93
CA LEU A 201 15.16 -8.62 12.93
C LEU A 201 16.21 -8.59 11.82
N ASP A 202 16.14 -7.61 10.92
CA ASP A 202 16.98 -7.60 9.73
C ASP A 202 18.47 -7.46 10.12
N PRO A 203 19.35 -8.29 9.55
CA PRO A 203 20.79 -8.13 9.65
C PRO A 203 21.23 -6.74 9.18
N ILE A 204 22.06 -6.04 9.96
CA ILE A 204 22.58 -4.72 9.57
C ILE A 204 23.87 -4.89 8.79
N THR A 205 24.76 -5.75 9.26
CA THR A 205 26.00 -6.14 8.59
C THR A 205 25.97 -7.61 8.19
N GLU A 206 26.87 -8.03 7.30
CA GLU A 206 27.03 -9.46 6.96
C GLU A 206 27.36 -10.33 8.18
N GLY A 207 28.03 -9.78 9.20
CA GLY A 207 28.35 -10.48 10.43
C GLY A 207 27.15 -10.78 11.33
N ASP A 208 26.01 -10.13 11.09
CA ASP A 208 24.75 -10.37 11.80
C ASP A 208 23.99 -11.61 11.28
N ILE A 209 24.41 -12.16 10.14
CA ILE A 209 23.73 -13.30 9.50
C ILE A 209 24.12 -14.59 10.22
N VAL A 210 23.17 -15.17 10.96
CA VAL A 210 23.38 -16.44 11.69
C VAL A 210 23.09 -17.66 10.81
N HIS A 211 22.05 -17.58 9.97
CA HIS A 211 21.57 -18.67 9.13
C HIS A 211 21.37 -18.17 7.69
N PRO A 212 22.44 -18.15 6.87
CA PRO A 212 22.35 -17.70 5.48
C PRO A 212 21.32 -18.50 4.69
N VAL A 213 20.50 -17.81 3.89
CA VAL A 213 19.48 -18.44 3.05
C VAL A 213 20.12 -19.14 1.85
N GLY A 214 21.17 -18.53 1.28
CA GLY A 214 21.91 -19.10 0.14
C GLY A 214 21.17 -19.02 -1.21
N ASP A 215 20.19 -18.13 -1.35
CA ASP A 215 19.42 -17.92 -2.59
C ASP A 215 20.02 -16.87 -3.54
N GLY A 216 21.16 -16.28 -3.16
CA GLY A 216 21.85 -15.24 -3.93
C GLY A 216 21.22 -13.84 -3.83
N LEU A 217 20.23 -13.66 -2.94
CA LEU A 217 19.62 -12.36 -2.65
C LEU A 217 20.24 -11.72 -1.39
N PRO A 218 20.32 -10.38 -1.31
CA PRO A 218 20.97 -9.71 -0.19
C PRO A 218 20.20 -9.91 1.11
N GLU A 219 20.88 -10.29 2.19
CA GLU A 219 20.27 -10.57 3.50
C GLU A 219 20.49 -9.45 4.54
N SER A 220 21.54 -8.65 4.38
CA SER A 220 21.86 -7.51 5.25
C SER A 220 21.62 -6.16 4.60
N LEU A 221 21.51 -5.10 5.40
CA LEU A 221 21.48 -3.72 4.90
C LEU A 221 22.71 -3.39 4.04
N GLU A 222 23.91 -3.87 4.41
CA GLU A 222 25.13 -3.70 3.61
C GLU A 222 25.00 -4.33 2.22
N ALA A 223 24.51 -5.57 2.16
CA ALA A 223 24.30 -6.26 0.89
C ALA A 223 23.20 -5.61 0.06
N VAL A 224 22.12 -5.12 0.69
CA VAL A 224 21.04 -4.38 0.01
C VAL A 224 21.59 -3.11 -0.66
N ILE A 225 22.36 -2.30 0.07
CA ILE A 225 22.97 -1.08 -0.47
C ILE A 225 23.88 -1.42 -1.65
N THR A 226 24.71 -2.47 -1.50
CA THR A 226 25.64 -2.91 -2.55
C THR A 226 24.91 -3.41 -3.78
N ARG A 227 23.84 -4.20 -3.59
CA ARG A 227 23.12 -4.89 -4.68
C ARG A 227 22.17 -3.98 -5.44
N TYR A 228 21.49 -3.07 -4.74
CA TYR A 228 20.39 -2.29 -5.29
C TYR A 228 20.66 -0.79 -5.33
N GLY A 229 21.60 -0.27 -4.52
CA GLY A 229 21.93 1.16 -4.50
C GLY A 229 20.88 2.06 -3.85
N ASN A 230 20.02 1.53 -2.96
CA ASN A 230 18.98 2.29 -2.27
C ASN A 230 19.54 3.55 -1.60
N ARG A 231 18.80 4.66 -1.67
CA ARG A 231 19.08 5.93 -0.94
C ARG A 231 17.97 6.33 0.02
N TRP A 232 16.83 5.63 -0.04
CA TRP A 232 15.70 5.82 0.84
C TRP A 232 15.53 4.57 1.69
N PHE A 233 15.33 4.75 2.99
CA PHE A 233 15.14 3.65 3.94
C PHE A 233 13.94 3.92 4.85
N LYS A 234 13.29 2.86 5.32
CA LYS A 234 12.26 2.91 6.36
C LYS A 234 12.75 2.07 7.54
N ILE A 235 12.96 2.69 8.69
CA ILE A 235 13.49 2.00 9.88
C ILE A 235 12.33 1.70 10.82
N LYS A 236 12.15 0.43 11.17
CA LYS A 236 11.17 -0.01 12.18
C LYS A 236 11.69 0.28 13.58
N LEU A 237 10.86 0.88 14.42
CA LEU A 237 11.14 1.14 15.84
C LEU A 237 10.42 0.10 16.71
N SER A 238 11.06 -0.29 17.81
CA SER A 238 10.52 -1.27 18.76
C SER A 238 9.71 -0.63 19.89
N GLY A 239 9.90 0.66 20.15
CA GLY A 239 9.33 1.35 21.31
C GLY A 239 10.16 1.19 22.59
N ALA A 240 11.22 0.38 22.56
CA ALA A 240 12.18 0.24 23.65
C ALA A 240 13.37 1.17 23.39
N ILE A 241 13.41 2.31 24.09
CA ILE A 241 14.35 3.41 23.80
C ILE A 241 15.80 2.94 23.70
N ASP A 242 16.31 2.21 24.69
CA ASP A 242 17.71 1.76 24.68
C ASP A 242 18.03 0.84 23.50
N ALA A 243 17.11 -0.08 23.18
CA ALA A 243 17.26 -0.99 22.04
C ALA A 243 17.15 -0.26 20.69
N ASP A 244 16.25 0.72 20.60
CA ASP A 244 16.10 1.55 19.41
C ASP A 244 17.34 2.42 19.19
N ILE A 245 17.91 3.01 20.24
CA ILE A 245 19.15 3.80 20.14
C ILE A 245 20.34 2.94 19.69
N ASP A 246 20.54 1.76 20.30
CA ASP A 246 21.61 0.83 19.88
C ASP A 246 21.44 0.44 18.39
N ARG A 247 20.23 0.03 18.01
CA ARG A 247 19.94 -0.37 16.63
C ARG A 247 20.13 0.79 15.65
N LEU A 248 19.65 1.99 15.99
CA LEU A 248 19.81 3.19 15.16
C LEU A 248 21.28 3.56 14.99
N MET A 249 22.11 3.43 16.02
CA MET A 249 23.55 3.72 15.93
C MET A 249 24.24 2.77 14.97
N ARG A 250 23.88 1.49 15.01
CA ARG A 250 24.41 0.47 14.08
C ARG A 250 23.96 0.72 12.65
N ILE A 251 22.69 1.07 12.44
CA ILE A 251 22.17 1.45 11.12
C ILE A 251 22.89 2.71 10.60
N ALA A 252 23.01 3.75 11.43
CA ALA A 252 23.70 4.99 11.07
C ALA A 252 25.16 4.74 10.66
N ALA A 253 25.89 3.87 11.37
CA ALA A 253 27.25 3.50 11.01
C ALA A 253 27.35 2.89 9.59
N VAL A 254 26.32 2.16 9.15
CA VAL A 254 26.24 1.64 7.79
C VAL A 254 25.89 2.74 6.78
N LEU A 255 24.82 3.49 7.04
CA LEU A 255 24.27 4.51 6.13
C LEU A 255 25.21 5.72 5.96
N ASP A 256 25.95 6.11 6.99
CA ASP A 256 26.84 7.28 6.95
C ASP A 256 28.05 7.09 6.03
N ARG A 257 28.34 5.85 5.60
CA ARG A 257 29.33 5.57 4.55
C ARG A 257 28.85 5.98 3.16
N MET A 258 27.54 6.15 2.97
CA MET A 258 26.96 6.61 1.72
C MET A 258 27.12 8.13 1.56
N PRO A 259 27.17 8.65 0.32
CA PRO A 259 27.25 10.09 0.08
C PRO A 259 25.99 10.82 0.57
N ASP A 260 24.81 10.21 0.40
CA ASP A 260 23.51 10.74 0.80
C ASP A 260 22.52 9.60 1.09
N TYR A 261 21.58 9.87 2.01
CA TYR A 261 20.43 9.02 2.26
C TYR A 261 19.30 9.81 2.93
N ARG A 262 18.09 9.26 2.85
CA ARG A 262 16.90 9.72 3.57
C ARG A 262 16.26 8.55 4.29
N VAL A 263 15.69 8.82 5.45
CA VAL A 263 14.99 7.78 6.23
C VAL A 263 13.59 8.20 6.60
N THR A 264 12.70 7.23 6.74
CA THR A 264 11.47 7.36 7.50
C THR A 264 11.59 6.43 8.70
N VAL A 265 10.95 6.78 9.81
CA VAL A 265 10.90 5.90 10.98
C VAL A 265 9.47 5.51 11.25
N ASP A 266 9.23 4.24 11.54
CA ASP A 266 7.88 3.68 11.70
C ASP A 266 7.77 3.03 13.07
N GLY A 267 6.89 3.59 13.90
CA GLY A 267 6.63 3.09 15.23
C GLY A 267 5.71 1.88 15.28
N ASN A 268 5.01 1.55 14.18
CA ASN A 268 4.01 0.47 14.08
C ASN A 268 3.21 0.22 15.36
N GLU A 269 2.66 1.29 15.95
CA GLU A 269 1.83 1.23 17.14
C GLU A 269 2.55 0.85 18.46
N GLN A 270 3.88 1.00 18.54
CA GLN A 270 4.66 0.57 19.70
C GLN A 270 4.76 1.61 20.83
N PHE A 271 4.51 2.89 20.58
CA PHE A 271 4.58 3.92 21.63
C PHE A 271 3.23 4.05 22.34
N GLY A 272 3.24 3.88 23.66
CA GLY A 272 2.04 3.95 24.50
C GLY A 272 1.64 5.38 24.88
N ALA A 273 2.55 6.35 24.73
CA ALA A 273 2.30 7.75 25.07
C ALA A 273 3.25 8.69 24.30
N PRO A 274 2.86 9.96 24.05
CA PRO A 274 3.72 10.98 23.42
C PRO A 274 5.06 11.18 24.11
N GLU A 275 5.10 11.07 25.44
CA GLU A 275 6.31 11.29 26.24
C GLU A 275 7.39 10.24 25.93
N GLN A 276 6.98 9.00 25.64
CA GLN A 276 7.93 7.93 25.27
C GLN A 276 8.59 8.22 23.92
N LEU A 277 7.80 8.65 22.93
CA LEU A 277 8.31 9.05 21.63
C LEU A 277 9.19 10.32 21.74
N ALA A 278 8.76 11.30 22.54
CA ALA A 278 9.54 12.50 22.80
C ALA A 278 10.90 12.19 23.44
N ALA A 279 10.93 11.25 24.39
CA ALA A 279 12.16 10.79 25.02
C ALA A 279 13.09 10.11 24.01
N LEU A 280 12.57 9.25 23.13
CA LEU A 280 13.37 8.64 22.05
C LEU A 280 13.96 9.71 21.12
N LEU A 281 13.15 10.64 20.63
CA LEU A 281 13.62 11.71 19.74
C LEU A 281 14.66 12.60 20.41
N ALA A 282 14.47 12.92 21.70
CA ALA A 282 15.45 13.69 22.47
C ALA A 282 16.78 12.92 22.61
N GLN A 283 16.73 11.61 22.83
CA GLN A 283 17.94 10.78 22.93
C GLN A 283 18.64 10.59 21.58
N ILE A 284 17.89 10.53 20.47
CA ILE A 284 18.45 10.58 19.12
C ILE A 284 19.20 11.91 18.91
N GLU A 285 18.59 13.03 19.26
CA GLU A 285 19.20 14.37 19.13
C GLU A 285 20.46 14.51 20.01
N ALA A 286 20.43 13.96 21.22
CA ALA A 286 21.55 14.02 22.16
C ALA A 286 22.72 13.08 21.81
N THR A 287 22.55 12.15 20.87
CA THR A 287 23.56 11.15 20.50
C THR A 287 24.33 11.62 19.25
N PRO A 288 25.61 12.05 19.34
CA PRO A 288 26.32 12.62 18.20
C PRO A 288 26.45 11.69 16.99
N GLN A 289 26.56 10.38 17.22
CA GLN A 289 26.61 9.35 16.16
C GLN A 289 25.31 9.28 15.34
N LEU A 290 24.19 9.82 15.85
CA LEU A 290 22.90 9.82 15.17
C LEU A 290 22.58 11.17 14.51
N ALA A 291 23.45 12.19 14.63
CA ALA A 291 23.16 13.54 14.14
C ALA A 291 22.79 13.56 12.64
N ARG A 292 23.52 12.82 11.81
CA ARG A 292 23.23 12.72 10.37
C ARG A 292 21.93 11.96 10.11
N LEU A 293 21.70 10.85 10.79
CA LEU A 293 20.47 10.07 10.68
C LEU A 293 19.25 10.92 11.08
N ARG A 294 19.34 11.65 12.20
CA ARG A 294 18.32 12.58 12.69
C ARG A 294 17.96 13.66 11.68
N ALA A 295 18.96 14.23 11.00
CA ALA A 295 18.75 15.21 9.93
C ALA A 295 18.19 14.58 8.63
N ALA A 296 18.37 13.27 8.45
CA ALA A 296 17.85 12.52 7.31
C ALA A 296 16.40 12.04 7.49
N ILE A 297 15.83 12.09 8.71
CA ILE A 297 14.43 11.68 8.97
C ILE A 297 13.48 12.63 8.23
N ALA A 298 12.74 12.07 7.27
CA ALA A 298 11.71 12.77 6.51
C ALA A 298 10.40 12.89 7.29
N PHE A 299 9.99 11.82 7.98
CA PHE A 299 8.79 11.79 8.81
C PHE A 299 8.77 10.56 9.74
N VAL A 300 7.85 10.59 10.72
CA VAL A 300 7.51 9.48 11.61
C VAL A 300 6.15 8.90 11.21
N GLU A 301 6.08 7.59 11.05
CA GLU A 301 4.88 6.83 10.69
C GLU A 301 4.29 6.11 11.90
N GLN A 302 2.96 6.21 12.05
CA GLN A 302 2.12 5.50 13.02
C GLN A 302 2.83 5.21 14.36
N PRO A 303 3.22 6.26 15.13
CA PRO A 303 3.95 6.04 16.37
C PRO A 303 3.09 5.33 17.43
N PHE A 304 1.82 5.74 17.55
CA PHE A 304 0.93 5.29 18.61
C PHE A 304 -0.01 4.18 18.14
N SER A 305 -0.49 3.40 19.11
CA SER A 305 -1.60 2.47 18.90
C SER A 305 -2.81 3.17 18.32
N ARG A 306 -3.49 2.49 17.38
CA ARG A 306 -4.72 3.02 16.78
C ARG A 306 -5.84 3.23 17.80
N ALA A 307 -5.75 2.58 18.96
CA ALA A 307 -6.66 2.79 20.08
C ALA A 307 -6.55 4.20 20.70
N ILE A 308 -5.38 4.84 20.64
CA ILE A 308 -5.14 6.15 21.27
C ILE A 308 -4.83 7.25 20.25
N THR A 309 -4.48 6.90 19.01
CA THR A 309 -4.00 7.87 17.99
C THR A 309 -4.96 9.03 17.77
N MET A 310 -6.28 8.76 17.75
CA MET A 310 -7.31 9.79 17.52
C MET A 310 -7.67 10.62 18.77
N GLU A 311 -7.04 10.33 19.90
CA GLU A 311 -7.23 11.02 21.19
C GLU A 311 -5.94 11.69 21.67
N THR A 312 -4.85 11.57 20.91
CA THR A 312 -3.50 11.95 21.32
C THR A 312 -2.96 13.08 20.45
N PRO A 313 -3.03 14.35 20.90
CA PRO A 313 -2.38 15.46 20.22
C PRO A 313 -0.86 15.30 20.22
N LEU A 314 -0.21 15.58 19.09
CA LEU A 314 1.26 15.54 18.98
C LEU A 314 1.93 16.68 19.74
N GLY A 315 1.25 17.81 19.94
CA GLY A 315 1.78 18.98 20.64
C GLY A 315 3.11 19.44 20.03
N ASN A 316 4.15 19.55 20.87
CA ASN A 316 5.48 19.99 20.45
C ASN A 316 6.19 19.03 19.49
N LEU A 317 5.75 17.76 19.41
CA LEU A 317 6.34 16.80 18.46
C LEU A 317 6.12 17.25 17.02
N ALA A 318 4.93 17.78 16.70
CA ALA A 318 4.57 18.23 15.35
C ALA A 318 5.45 19.38 14.83
N ALA A 319 6.12 20.12 15.72
CA ALA A 319 7.08 21.16 15.34
C ALA A 319 8.48 20.59 15.02
N GLN A 320 8.79 19.37 15.46
CA GLN A 320 10.12 18.76 15.30
C GLN A 320 10.26 17.95 14.01
N LEU A 321 9.19 17.26 13.61
CA LEU A 321 9.15 16.37 12.45
C LEU A 321 7.71 16.28 11.89
N PRO A 322 7.53 15.95 10.61
CA PRO A 322 6.24 15.54 10.08
C PRO A 322 5.82 14.15 10.57
N PHE A 323 4.51 13.96 10.75
CA PHE A 323 3.92 12.70 11.22
C PHE A 323 2.82 12.24 10.29
N LEU A 324 2.75 10.92 10.04
CA LEU A 324 1.68 10.32 9.26
C LEU A 324 0.94 9.21 10.02
N ILE A 325 -0.35 9.08 9.73
CA ILE A 325 -1.17 7.92 10.13
C ILE A 325 -1.17 6.85 9.03
N ASP A 326 -1.05 5.60 9.45
CA ASP A 326 -1.21 4.42 8.58
C ASP A 326 -2.34 3.53 9.09
N GLU A 327 -2.11 2.67 10.07
CA GLU A 327 -3.16 1.77 10.56
C GLU A 327 -4.36 2.49 11.21
N SER A 328 -4.17 3.74 11.66
CA SER A 328 -5.27 4.59 12.15
C SER A 328 -6.07 5.29 11.04
N ASP A 329 -5.65 5.17 9.78
CA ASP A 329 -6.43 5.65 8.64
C ASP A 329 -7.50 4.62 8.24
N ASP A 330 -8.52 4.52 9.09
CA ASP A 330 -9.51 3.45 9.09
C ASP A 330 -10.83 3.81 8.38
N GLY A 331 -11.06 5.08 8.05
CA GLY A 331 -12.25 5.56 7.34
C GLY A 331 -12.11 6.99 6.80
N ASP A 332 -13.14 7.48 6.10
CA ASP A 332 -13.05 8.75 5.34
C ASP A 332 -12.69 9.97 6.19
N GLY A 333 -13.14 9.99 7.45
CA GLY A 333 -12.87 11.08 8.40
C GLY A 333 -11.57 10.94 9.18
N ALA A 334 -10.85 9.82 9.06
CA ALA A 334 -9.67 9.54 9.88
C ALA A 334 -8.57 10.58 9.68
N PHE A 335 -8.21 10.89 8.43
CA PHE A 335 -7.20 11.90 8.15
C PHE A 335 -7.63 13.30 8.60
N ALA A 336 -8.89 13.68 8.39
CA ALA A 336 -9.40 14.97 8.84
C ALA A 336 -9.27 15.14 10.36
N ARG A 337 -9.60 14.10 11.15
CA ARG A 337 -9.41 14.08 12.60
C ARG A 337 -7.94 14.15 12.99
N ALA A 338 -7.08 13.33 12.38
CA ALA A 338 -5.66 13.31 12.68
C ALA A 338 -4.97 14.66 12.42
N ARG A 339 -5.38 15.42 11.40
CA ARG A 339 -4.90 16.79 11.20
C ARG A 339 -5.18 17.72 12.38
N GLY A 340 -6.34 17.57 13.03
CA GLY A 340 -6.68 18.29 14.26
C GLY A 340 -5.75 17.97 15.44
N LEU A 341 -4.99 16.87 15.35
CA LEU A 341 -4.04 16.41 16.37
C LEU A 341 -2.58 16.70 15.98
N GLY A 342 -2.35 17.38 14.85
CA GLY A 342 -1.02 17.78 14.37
C GLY A 342 -0.40 16.87 13.31
N TYR A 343 -1.10 15.82 12.86
CA TYR A 343 -0.60 14.97 11.77
C TYR A 343 -0.76 15.68 10.43
N THR A 344 0.27 15.64 9.59
CA THR A 344 0.23 16.23 8.24
C THR A 344 0.30 15.18 7.14
N GLY A 345 0.64 13.93 7.47
CA GLY A 345 0.75 12.85 6.51
C GLY A 345 -0.34 11.79 6.65
N VAL A 346 -0.56 11.06 5.57
CA VAL A 346 -1.36 9.83 5.53
C VAL A 346 -0.74 8.86 4.51
N SER A 347 -0.95 7.56 4.69
CA SER A 347 -0.45 6.55 3.76
C SER A 347 -1.39 6.31 2.55
N SER A 348 -0.78 5.93 1.44
CA SER A 348 -1.40 5.28 0.28
C SER A 348 -0.96 3.83 0.25
N LYS A 349 -1.92 2.91 0.22
CA LYS A 349 -1.71 1.46 0.10
C LYS A 349 -2.79 0.86 -0.80
N THR A 350 -2.44 -0.02 -1.73
CA THR A 350 -3.43 -0.71 -2.58
C THR A 350 -4.44 -1.51 -1.76
N CYS A 351 -4.01 -2.13 -0.66
CA CYS A 351 -4.85 -2.91 0.24
C CYS A 351 -5.94 -2.08 0.94
N LYS A 352 -5.76 -0.76 1.05
CA LYS A 352 -6.77 0.20 1.56
C LYS A 352 -7.70 0.74 0.47
N GLY A 353 -7.35 0.55 -0.81
CA GLY A 353 -8.16 0.94 -1.94
C GLY A 353 -7.68 2.17 -2.70
N ILE A 354 -7.84 2.09 -4.01
CA ILE A 354 -7.44 3.14 -4.95
C ILE A 354 -8.25 4.42 -4.75
N CYS A 355 -9.56 4.29 -4.51
CA CYS A 355 -10.45 5.43 -4.36
C CYS A 355 -10.05 6.24 -3.13
N ARG A 356 -9.74 5.57 -2.01
CA ARG A 356 -9.21 6.24 -0.81
C ARG A 356 -7.92 7.00 -1.10
N SER A 357 -7.01 6.41 -1.87
CA SER A 357 -5.73 7.04 -2.22
C SER A 357 -5.90 8.27 -3.12
N LEU A 358 -6.79 8.20 -4.12
CA LEU A 358 -7.14 9.32 -5.00
C LEU A 358 -7.84 10.45 -4.23
N LEU A 359 -8.81 10.13 -3.36
CA LEU A 359 -9.50 11.12 -2.53
C LEU A 359 -8.53 11.84 -1.58
N LYS A 360 -7.53 11.14 -1.01
CA LYS A 360 -6.47 11.77 -0.20
C LYS A 360 -5.58 12.68 -1.03
N ALA A 361 -5.17 12.26 -2.23
CA ALA A 361 -4.38 13.11 -3.11
C ALA A 361 -5.13 14.38 -3.51
N ILE A 362 -6.44 14.28 -3.78
CA ILE A 362 -7.31 15.43 -3.99
C ILE A 362 -7.28 16.34 -2.77
N ARG A 363 -7.60 15.83 -1.57
CA ARG A 363 -7.59 16.61 -0.32
C ARG A 363 -6.26 17.29 -0.01
N ILE A 364 -5.13 16.65 -0.34
CA ILE A 364 -3.80 17.20 -0.12
C ILE A 364 -3.51 18.34 -1.11
N ARG A 365 -3.86 18.17 -2.39
CA ARG A 365 -3.61 19.17 -3.44
C ARG A 365 -4.57 20.35 -3.40
N THR A 366 -5.80 20.16 -2.91
CA THR A 366 -6.79 21.23 -2.74
C THR A 366 -6.78 21.82 -1.32
N GLY A 367 -6.10 21.16 -0.38
CA GLY A 367 -6.01 21.59 1.01
C GLY A 367 -5.22 22.88 1.16
N THR A 368 -5.66 23.72 2.10
CA THR A 368 -5.00 25.00 2.43
C THR A 368 -4.01 24.88 3.59
N VAL A 369 -4.00 23.75 4.28
CA VAL A 369 -3.07 23.50 5.39
C VAL A 369 -1.68 23.23 4.81
N PRO A 370 -0.64 23.94 5.26
CA PRO A 370 0.71 23.74 4.75
C PRO A 370 1.28 22.39 5.20
N GLY A 371 2.14 21.81 4.38
CA GLY A 371 2.91 20.61 4.73
C GLY A 371 2.13 19.29 4.71
N LEU A 372 0.91 19.28 4.18
CA LEU A 372 0.18 18.03 3.96
C LEU A 372 0.91 17.15 2.94
N PHE A 373 0.99 15.85 3.21
CA PHE A 373 1.67 14.92 2.31
C PHE A 373 1.04 13.54 2.28
N LEU A 374 1.27 12.83 1.18
CA LEU A 374 0.91 11.44 0.98
C LEU A 374 2.19 10.63 0.87
N SER A 375 2.27 9.48 1.54
CA SER A 375 3.40 8.57 1.40
C SER A 375 2.92 7.21 0.89
N GLY A 376 3.65 6.64 -0.07
CA GLY A 376 3.37 5.31 -0.59
C GLY A 376 3.98 4.28 0.35
N GLU A 377 3.15 3.41 0.90
CA GLU A 377 3.55 2.39 1.86
C GLU A 377 3.28 0.99 1.31
N ASP A 378 4.05 0.00 1.76
CA ASP A 378 3.97 -1.39 1.29
C ASP A 378 3.21 -2.25 2.30
N LEU A 379 2.63 -3.34 1.82
CA LEU A 379 2.17 -4.45 2.64
C LEU A 379 2.71 -5.78 2.11
N THR A 380 4.01 -5.81 1.86
CA THR A 380 4.70 -6.98 1.28
C THR A 380 4.16 -7.33 -0.10
N CYS A 381 3.96 -6.32 -0.96
CA CYS A 381 3.49 -6.49 -2.34
C CYS A 381 4.45 -7.38 -3.14
N GLN A 382 3.93 -8.52 -3.58
CA GLN A 382 4.69 -9.55 -4.28
C GLN A 382 4.94 -9.21 -5.74
N ALA A 383 6.01 -9.77 -6.30
CA ALA A 383 6.25 -9.72 -7.75
C ALA A 383 5.03 -10.31 -8.50
N GLY A 384 4.79 -9.79 -9.71
CA GLY A 384 3.54 -9.96 -10.43
C GLY A 384 2.53 -8.85 -10.14
N LEU A 385 1.25 -9.21 -10.11
CA LEU A 385 0.14 -8.26 -10.18
C LEU A 385 0.09 -7.24 -9.04
N ALA A 386 0.44 -7.65 -7.81
CA ALA A 386 0.35 -6.79 -6.62
C ALA A 386 1.33 -5.60 -6.71
N VAL A 387 2.63 -5.87 -6.93
CA VAL A 387 3.63 -4.80 -7.03
C VAL A 387 3.41 -3.90 -8.24
N GLN A 388 2.89 -4.44 -9.36
CA GLN A 388 2.59 -3.66 -10.56
C GLN A 388 1.49 -2.63 -10.31
N GLN A 389 0.36 -3.06 -9.74
CA GLN A 389 -0.78 -2.19 -9.44
C GLN A 389 -0.42 -1.14 -8.39
N ASP A 390 0.37 -1.53 -7.39
CA ASP A 390 0.85 -0.60 -6.36
C ASP A 390 1.79 0.45 -6.94
N LEU A 391 2.81 0.04 -7.70
CA LEU A 391 3.74 0.97 -8.35
C LEU A 391 3.04 1.92 -9.33
N ALA A 392 2.06 1.43 -10.08
CA ALA A 392 1.26 2.28 -10.95
C ALA A 392 0.46 3.31 -10.14
N LEU A 393 -0.16 2.92 -9.02
CA LEU A 393 -0.87 3.87 -8.16
C LEU A 393 0.06 4.96 -7.63
N VAL A 394 1.15 4.59 -6.96
CA VAL A 394 2.05 5.57 -6.33
C VAL A 394 2.76 6.46 -7.33
N SER A 395 3.06 5.92 -8.52
CA SER A 395 3.61 6.71 -9.63
C SER A 395 2.63 7.75 -10.11
N LEU A 396 1.37 7.37 -10.36
CA LEU A 396 0.33 8.31 -10.80
C LEU A 396 0.08 9.43 -9.78
N LEU A 397 0.13 9.09 -8.50
CA LEU A 397 -0.03 10.06 -7.40
C LEU A 397 1.12 11.09 -7.35
N GLY A 398 2.20 10.88 -8.11
CA GLY A 398 3.37 11.74 -8.18
C GLY A 398 4.34 11.54 -7.04
N LEU A 399 4.34 10.36 -6.41
CA LEU A 399 5.23 10.07 -5.28
C LEU A 399 6.65 9.76 -5.79
N SER A 400 7.65 10.40 -5.18
CA SER A 400 9.06 10.25 -5.57
C SER A 400 9.74 9.00 -5.01
N HIS A 401 9.14 8.43 -3.96
CA HIS A 401 9.58 7.19 -3.32
C HIS A 401 8.39 6.42 -2.75
N VAL A 402 8.56 5.11 -2.59
CA VAL A 402 7.56 4.21 -2.00
C VAL A 402 8.28 3.20 -1.12
N GLU A 403 7.74 2.89 0.07
CA GLU A 403 8.22 1.74 0.87
C GLU A 403 8.22 0.52 -0.04
N ARG A 404 9.29 -0.28 -0.06
CA ARG A 404 9.33 -1.60 -0.69
C ARG A 404 10.03 -2.60 0.21
N ASN A 405 9.33 -3.69 0.50
CA ASN A 405 9.83 -4.78 1.31
C ASN A 405 9.48 -6.17 0.74
N GLY A 406 8.44 -6.29 -0.11
CA GLY A 406 8.02 -7.58 -0.67
C GLY A 406 9.14 -8.35 -1.39
N HIS A 407 9.91 -7.66 -2.25
CA HIS A 407 11.06 -8.23 -2.98
C HIS A 407 12.22 -8.66 -2.08
N HIS A 408 12.32 -8.09 -0.87
CA HIS A 408 13.39 -8.42 0.07
C HIS A 408 13.03 -9.65 0.89
N TYR A 409 11.76 -9.79 1.28
CA TYR A 409 11.31 -10.92 2.11
C TYR A 409 10.82 -12.11 1.29
N VAL A 410 10.50 -11.95 0.00
CA VAL A 410 10.07 -13.04 -0.89
C VAL A 410 10.81 -12.96 -2.22
N ALA A 411 11.33 -14.11 -2.64
CA ALA A 411 12.05 -14.24 -3.91
C ALA A 411 11.07 -14.40 -5.09
N GLY A 412 10.89 -13.32 -5.85
CA GLY A 412 10.17 -13.32 -7.13
C GLY A 412 8.71 -13.74 -7.01
N MET A 413 8.21 -14.47 -8.02
CA MET A 413 6.83 -14.94 -8.10
C MET A 413 6.70 -16.37 -7.54
N GLN A 414 6.89 -16.53 -6.23
CA GLN A 414 6.79 -17.84 -5.58
C GLN A 414 5.40 -18.47 -5.79
N GLY A 415 5.35 -19.77 -6.07
CA GLY A 415 4.12 -20.51 -6.34
C GLY A 415 3.52 -20.34 -7.75
N ALA A 416 4.01 -19.39 -8.57
CA ALA A 416 3.56 -19.23 -9.94
C ALA A 416 4.18 -20.27 -10.89
N SER A 417 3.44 -20.69 -11.92
CA SER A 417 3.94 -21.56 -12.99
C SER A 417 5.03 -20.86 -13.81
N GLN A 418 5.93 -21.62 -14.46
CA GLN A 418 6.97 -21.03 -15.31
C GLN A 418 6.37 -20.25 -16.49
N ALA A 419 5.23 -20.69 -17.01
CA ALA A 419 4.50 -19.98 -18.05
C ALA A 419 3.96 -18.63 -17.55
N GLU A 420 3.42 -18.57 -16.34
CA GLU A 420 3.00 -17.29 -15.74
C GLU A 420 4.19 -16.36 -15.53
N LYS A 421 5.27 -16.85 -14.92
CA LYS A 421 6.50 -16.09 -14.70
C LYS A 421 7.03 -15.46 -15.99
N ALA A 422 7.11 -16.24 -17.06
CA ALA A 422 7.56 -15.77 -18.36
C ALA A 422 6.64 -14.68 -18.95
N ARG A 423 5.32 -14.84 -18.84
CA ARG A 423 4.35 -13.83 -19.33
C ARG A 423 4.48 -12.50 -18.59
N PHE A 424 4.59 -12.54 -17.27
CA PHE A 424 4.77 -11.32 -16.46
C PHE A 424 6.11 -10.63 -16.73
N ALA A 425 7.20 -11.40 -16.88
CA ALA A 425 8.51 -10.85 -17.25
C ALA A 425 8.50 -10.20 -18.64
N ALA A 426 7.91 -10.88 -19.64
CA ALA A 426 7.82 -10.38 -21.01
C ALA A 426 6.95 -9.12 -21.12
N ALA A 427 5.89 -9.04 -20.31
CA ALA A 427 5.00 -7.88 -20.26
C ALA A 427 5.68 -6.63 -19.67
N HIS A 428 6.64 -6.81 -18.77
CA HIS A 428 7.29 -5.72 -18.03
C HIS A 428 8.82 -5.89 -17.96
N PRO A 429 9.52 -5.77 -19.11
CA PRO A 429 10.95 -6.07 -19.19
C PRO A 429 11.85 -5.06 -18.48
N ASP A 430 11.36 -3.87 -18.16
CA ASP A 430 12.06 -2.84 -17.37
C ASP A 430 11.86 -3.03 -15.86
N LEU A 431 10.73 -3.64 -15.45
CA LEU A 431 10.36 -3.86 -14.06
C LEU A 431 11.05 -5.08 -13.46
N TYR A 432 11.30 -6.10 -14.28
CA TYR A 432 11.85 -7.38 -13.83
C TYR A 432 13.22 -7.67 -14.43
N GLU A 433 14.08 -8.25 -13.60
CA GLU A 433 15.30 -8.91 -14.04
C GLU A 433 15.17 -10.44 -13.88
N GLN A 434 15.96 -11.18 -14.64
CA GLN A 434 15.96 -12.65 -14.56
C GLN A 434 16.73 -13.12 -13.32
N GLY A 435 16.04 -13.78 -12.40
CA GLY A 435 16.64 -14.55 -11.30
C GLY A 435 16.75 -16.05 -11.62
N ALA A 436 17.20 -16.82 -10.63
CA ALA A 436 17.36 -18.27 -10.77
C ALA A 436 16.02 -18.99 -11.03
N ASP A 437 14.96 -18.59 -10.32
CA ASP A 437 13.65 -19.26 -10.36
C ASP A 437 12.56 -18.44 -11.08
N GLY A 438 12.92 -17.33 -11.74
CA GLY A 438 11.99 -16.45 -12.45
C GLY A 438 12.27 -14.96 -12.26
N PRO A 439 11.29 -14.09 -12.59
CA PRO A 439 11.47 -12.65 -12.50
C PRO A 439 11.62 -12.18 -11.04
N LEU A 440 12.62 -11.32 -10.83
CA LEU A 440 12.84 -10.56 -9.60
C LEU A 440 12.59 -9.08 -9.89
N LEU A 441 12.08 -8.34 -8.91
CA LEU A 441 11.91 -6.89 -9.05
C LEU A 441 13.28 -6.24 -9.29
N SER A 442 13.43 -5.53 -10.41
CA SER A 442 14.66 -4.85 -10.78
C SER A 442 14.76 -3.51 -10.04
N ILE A 443 15.80 -3.38 -9.21
CA ILE A 443 16.14 -2.12 -8.54
C ILE A 443 17.58 -1.77 -8.92
N ARG A 444 17.76 -0.58 -9.52
CA ARG A 444 19.06 -0.06 -9.97
C ARG A 444 19.23 1.36 -9.44
N ASP A 445 20.36 1.64 -8.81
CA ASP A 445 20.64 2.93 -8.16
C ASP A 445 19.53 3.38 -7.20
N GLY A 446 18.92 2.41 -6.52
CA GLY A 446 17.85 2.61 -5.55
C GLY A 446 16.50 2.94 -6.17
N ARG A 447 16.35 2.79 -7.49
CA ARG A 447 15.15 3.16 -8.24
C ARG A 447 14.60 1.98 -9.03
N ILE A 448 13.28 2.00 -9.20
CA ILE A 448 12.52 1.06 -10.02
C ILE A 448 12.08 1.82 -11.27
N THR A 449 12.38 1.25 -12.44
CA THR A 449 11.85 1.75 -13.72
C THR A 449 10.45 1.18 -13.91
N ILE A 450 9.50 2.05 -14.27
CA ILE A 450 8.07 1.73 -14.28
C ILE A 450 7.38 2.17 -15.57
N THR A 451 8.16 2.35 -16.64
CA THR A 451 7.66 2.80 -17.94
C THR A 451 6.72 1.76 -18.56
N SER A 452 7.00 0.46 -18.43
CA SER A 452 6.09 -0.58 -18.95
C SER A 452 4.74 -0.65 -18.24
N LEU A 453 4.55 0.03 -17.10
CA LEU A 453 3.26 0.06 -16.40
C LEU A 453 2.20 0.86 -17.15
N GLU A 454 2.56 1.60 -18.20
CA GLU A 454 1.63 2.31 -19.10
C GLU A 454 0.83 1.37 -20.02
N ALA A 455 1.03 0.05 -19.91
CA ALA A 455 0.26 -0.95 -20.65
C ALA A 455 -1.26 -0.87 -20.40
N VAL A 456 -2.02 -1.46 -21.33
CA VAL A 456 -3.48 -1.61 -21.22
C VAL A 456 -3.85 -2.36 -19.93
N GLY A 457 -4.94 -1.94 -19.30
CA GLY A 457 -5.34 -2.46 -18.00
C GLY A 457 -4.79 -1.63 -16.85
N TYR A 458 -4.88 -2.18 -15.65
CA TYR A 458 -4.25 -1.63 -14.46
C TYR A 458 -2.85 -2.18 -14.29
N ALA A 459 -1.97 -1.69 -15.17
CA ALA A 459 -0.55 -2.00 -15.17
C ALA A 459 -0.25 -3.52 -15.23
N SER A 460 -1.18 -4.29 -15.77
CA SER A 460 -1.14 -5.74 -15.81
C SER A 460 -1.03 -6.21 -17.27
N GLY A 461 0.18 -6.25 -17.81
CA GLY A 461 0.40 -6.72 -19.18
C GLY A 461 0.18 -8.24 -19.34
N ALA A 462 -0.02 -8.97 -18.23
CA ALA A 462 -0.42 -10.37 -18.17
C ALA A 462 -1.41 -10.63 -17.03
N LEU A 463 -2.22 -11.67 -17.15
CA LEU A 463 -3.10 -12.16 -16.08
C LEU A 463 -2.49 -13.38 -15.37
N PRO A 464 -2.73 -13.57 -14.06
CA PRO A 464 -2.32 -14.78 -13.35
C PRO A 464 -2.89 -16.06 -13.97
N ASP A 465 -2.20 -17.18 -13.78
CA ASP A 465 -2.69 -18.51 -14.07
C ASP A 465 -3.58 -18.99 -12.92
N PHE A 466 -4.87 -18.65 -13.00
CA PHE A 466 -5.85 -18.94 -11.95
C PHE A 466 -6.11 -20.44 -11.77
N GLU A 467 -5.96 -21.24 -12.82
CA GLU A 467 -6.18 -22.70 -12.76
C GLU A 467 -5.09 -23.40 -11.93
N ALA A 468 -3.91 -22.79 -11.82
CA ALA A 468 -2.82 -23.27 -10.97
C ALA A 468 -2.96 -22.85 -9.48
N MET A 469 -4.04 -22.17 -9.09
CA MET A 469 -4.26 -21.68 -7.73
C MET A 469 -5.32 -22.49 -6.98
N THR A 470 -5.27 -22.41 -5.65
CA THR A 470 -6.35 -22.93 -4.81
C THR A 470 -7.51 -21.92 -4.81
N PRO A 471 -8.75 -22.33 -5.09
CA PRO A 471 -9.91 -21.47 -4.86
C PRO A 471 -9.97 -21.02 -3.41
N LEU A 472 -10.28 -19.74 -3.18
CA LEU A 472 -10.38 -19.18 -1.84
C LEU A 472 -11.61 -19.79 -1.15
N SER A 473 -11.35 -20.61 -0.11
CA SER A 473 -12.38 -21.22 0.73
C SER A 473 -13.10 -20.18 1.55
#